data_AF-A0A2N1REB0-F1
#
_entry.id   AF-A0A2N1REB0-F1
#
_cell.length_a   1.000
_cell.length_b   1.000
_cell.length_c   1.000
_cell.angle_alpha   90.00
_cell.angle_beta   90.00
_cell.angle_gamma   90.00
#
_symmetry.space_group_name_H-M   'P 1'
#
loop_
_entity.id
_entity.type
_entity.pdbx_description
1 polymer ?
#
loop_
_entity_poly.entity_id
_entity_poly.type
_entity_poly.pdbx_seq_one_letter_code
_entity_poly.pdbx_strand_id
1 'polypeptide(L)'
;MRQESSAYQRMGLVSGGVLLELFVSTQLGLWVMLVGVLLGLPVLVNVILLVGSIAAVLYICSAEILYSVDDSGLTRSIRPTVLKSTRLSRREHIKWERIVWYTVDHDRNRSWQAYPYLLIKGKEPPFRWKIAGKNMQDAAFDQFVESVIQCIPLTSLPRSGTPTPHPQAHPDNPSSASSPTAMPVIQSRRGFYRTKWAKGLAVLFLTADLLLIGGVLTGGIALSATSTYRLIAVLLPGTAYVLYRTFRN
;
A
#
# COMPACT_ATOMS: atom_id res chain seq x y z
N MET A 1 10.85 29.67 -10.48
CA MET A 1 10.47 28.62 -11.46
C MET A 1 9.36 27.81 -10.84
N ARG A 2 8.16 27.76 -11.45
CA ARG A 2 7.03 26.96 -10.92
C ARG A 2 7.39 25.50 -11.10
N GLN A 3 7.53 24.76 -10.00
CA GLN A 3 7.67 23.31 -10.02
C GLN A 3 6.39 22.74 -10.67
N GLU A 4 6.54 22.03 -11.78
CA GLU A 4 5.43 21.28 -12.36
C GLU A 4 4.96 20.26 -11.34
N SER A 5 3.68 20.32 -10.97
CA SER A 5 3.04 19.35 -10.10
C SER A 5 3.13 17.97 -10.76
N SER A 6 4.06 17.13 -10.32
CA SER A 6 4.14 15.76 -10.82
C SER A 6 2.85 15.04 -10.41
N ALA A 7 2.13 14.52 -11.39
CA ALA A 7 0.92 13.76 -11.15
C ALA A 7 1.16 12.30 -11.55
N TYR A 8 0.74 11.37 -10.69
CA TYR A 8 0.80 9.94 -10.96
C TYR A 8 -0.61 9.37 -11.03
N GLN A 9 -0.93 8.70 -12.13
CA GLN A 9 -2.24 8.14 -12.41
C GLN A 9 -2.22 6.61 -12.36
N ARG A 10 -3.22 6.04 -11.69
CA ARG A 10 -3.38 4.60 -11.55
C ARG A 10 -4.84 4.18 -11.63
N MET A 11 -5.10 3.00 -12.21
CA MET A 11 -6.39 2.34 -12.13
C MET A 11 -6.57 1.62 -10.79
N GLY A 12 -7.74 1.79 -10.20
CA GLY A 12 -8.16 1.17 -8.95
C GLY A 12 -9.68 0.99 -8.90
N LEU A 13 -10.20 0.79 -7.69
CA LEU A 13 -11.63 0.70 -7.42
C LEU A 13 -12.10 1.92 -6.63
N VAL A 14 -13.38 2.25 -6.76
CA VAL A 14 -13.97 3.47 -6.17
C VAL A 14 -13.83 3.51 -4.63
N SER A 15 -13.89 2.39 -3.91
CA SER A 15 -13.72 2.40 -2.44
C SER A 15 -12.27 2.62 -2.00
N GLY A 16 -11.30 2.50 -2.91
CA GLY A 16 -9.87 2.44 -2.60
C GLY A 16 -9.41 1.09 -2.01
N GLY A 17 -10.32 0.14 -1.80
CA GLY A 17 -10.06 -1.25 -1.42
C GLY A 17 -10.56 -2.24 -2.48
N VAL A 18 -10.29 -3.53 -2.27
CA VAL A 18 -10.74 -4.62 -3.18
C VAL A 18 -11.81 -5.50 -2.51
N LEU A 19 -11.85 -5.54 -1.18
CA LEU A 19 -12.66 -6.49 -0.44
C LEU A 19 -14.17 -6.19 -0.51
N LEU A 20 -14.56 -4.91 -0.42
CA LEU A 20 -15.97 -4.54 -0.40
C LEU A 20 -16.61 -4.80 -1.77
N GLU A 21 -15.95 -4.38 -2.85
CA GLU A 21 -16.41 -4.61 -4.22
C GLU A 21 -16.43 -6.09 -4.56
N LEU A 22 -15.41 -6.86 -4.13
CA LEU A 22 -15.43 -8.32 -4.29
C LEU A 22 -16.60 -8.96 -3.55
N PHE A 23 -16.88 -8.54 -2.32
CA PHE A 23 -17.99 -9.06 -1.56
C PHE A 23 -19.32 -8.75 -2.25
N VAL A 24 -19.58 -7.48 -2.59
CA VAL A 24 -20.82 -7.05 -3.26
C VAL A 24 -20.99 -7.75 -4.62
N SER A 25 -19.94 -7.79 -5.44
CA SER A 25 -19.98 -8.46 -6.74
C SER A 25 -20.24 -9.96 -6.61
N THR A 26 -19.65 -10.63 -5.63
CA THR A 26 -19.88 -12.05 -5.38
C THR A 26 -21.32 -12.31 -4.93
N GLN A 27 -21.85 -11.52 -3.99
CA GLN A 27 -23.24 -11.66 -3.55
C GLN A 27 -24.22 -11.45 -4.71
N LEU A 28 -24.01 -10.40 -5.52
CA LEU A 28 -24.84 -10.15 -6.70
C LEU A 28 -24.76 -11.29 -7.71
N GLY A 29 -23.54 -11.78 -8.00
CA GLY A 29 -23.36 -12.86 -8.96
C GLY A 29 -24.01 -14.17 -8.51
N LEU A 30 -24.00 -14.46 -7.21
CA LEU A 30 -24.72 -15.60 -6.64
C LEU A 30 -26.24 -15.48 -6.84
N TRP A 31 -26.82 -14.28 -6.65
CA TRP A 31 -28.24 -14.04 -6.93
C TRP A 31 -28.58 -14.22 -8.41
N VAL A 32 -27.75 -13.70 -9.31
CA VAL A 32 -27.93 -13.86 -10.76
C VAL A 32 -27.90 -15.35 -11.15
N MET A 33 -26.92 -16.09 -10.61
CA MET A 33 -26.82 -17.53 -10.83
C MET A 33 -28.05 -18.28 -10.28
N LEU A 34 -28.51 -17.94 -9.08
CA LEU A 34 -29.69 -18.57 -8.46
C LEU A 34 -30.93 -18.40 -9.34
N VAL A 35 -31.17 -17.18 -9.84
CA VAL A 35 -32.28 -16.91 -10.76
C VAL A 35 -32.12 -17.72 -12.05
N GLY A 36 -30.91 -17.79 -12.60
CA GLY A 36 -30.65 -18.59 -13.80
C GLY A 36 -30.90 -20.09 -13.60
N VAL A 37 -30.58 -20.64 -12.43
CA VAL A 37 -30.91 -22.03 -12.06
C VAL A 37 -32.42 -22.23 -11.94
N LEU A 38 -33.14 -21.29 -11.30
CA LEU A 38 -34.61 -21.34 -11.19
C LEU A 38 -35.31 -21.28 -12.55
N LEU A 39 -34.72 -20.57 -13.52
CA LEU A 39 -35.18 -20.51 -14.90
C LEU A 39 -34.79 -21.75 -15.74
N GLY A 40 -34.10 -22.72 -15.15
CA GLY A 40 -33.68 -23.95 -15.82
C GLY A 40 -32.54 -23.75 -16.84
N LEU A 41 -31.74 -22.69 -16.70
CA LEU A 41 -30.62 -22.44 -17.60
C LEU A 41 -29.53 -23.53 -17.45
N PRO A 42 -28.84 -23.91 -18.55
CA PRO A 42 -27.72 -24.84 -18.48
C PRO A 42 -26.61 -24.38 -17.55
N VAL A 43 -25.88 -25.32 -16.96
CA VAL A 43 -24.78 -25.05 -15.99
C VAL A 43 -23.76 -24.06 -16.56
N LEU A 44 -23.34 -24.24 -17.82
CA LEU A 44 -22.35 -23.37 -18.46
C LEU A 44 -22.85 -21.90 -18.55
N VAL A 45 -24.14 -21.70 -18.85
CA VAL A 45 -24.74 -20.37 -18.91
C VAL A 45 -24.76 -19.72 -17.52
N ASN A 46 -25.10 -20.49 -16.48
CA ASN A 46 -25.05 -20.02 -15.10
C ASN A 46 -23.64 -19.61 -14.65
N VAL A 47 -22.61 -20.38 -15.02
CA VAL A 47 -21.22 -20.02 -14.73
C VAL A 47 -20.81 -18.73 -15.45
N ILE A 48 -21.18 -18.57 -16.72
CA ILE A 48 -20.91 -17.34 -17.48
C ILE A 48 -21.62 -16.14 -16.85
N LEU A 49 -22.88 -16.30 -16.41
CA LEU A 49 -23.64 -15.26 -15.74
C LEU A 49 -23.01 -14.86 -14.39
N LEU A 50 -22.54 -15.83 -13.60
CA LEU A 50 -21.84 -15.57 -12.35
C LEU A 50 -20.54 -14.77 -12.59
N VAL A 51 -19.67 -15.26 -13.47
CA VAL A 51 -18.39 -14.60 -13.76
C VAL A 51 -18.61 -13.23 -14.43
N GLY A 52 -19.55 -13.17 -15.37
CA GLY A 52 -19.90 -11.95 -16.11
C GLY A 52 -20.48 -10.87 -15.21
N SER A 53 -21.36 -11.21 -14.27
CA SER A 53 -21.90 -10.25 -13.30
C SER A 53 -20.84 -9.73 -12.34
N ILE A 54 -19.93 -10.59 -11.86
CA ILE A 54 -18.80 -10.17 -11.04
C ILE A 54 -17.90 -9.20 -11.82
N ALA A 55 -17.52 -9.57 -13.05
CA ALA A 55 -16.68 -8.73 -13.91
C ALA A 55 -17.36 -7.39 -14.24
N ALA A 56 -18.67 -7.39 -14.52
CA ALA A 56 -19.44 -6.20 -14.79
C ALA A 56 -19.47 -5.24 -13.59
N VAL A 57 -19.71 -5.75 -12.38
CA VAL A 57 -19.66 -4.93 -11.16
C VAL A 57 -18.27 -4.33 -10.95
N LEU A 58 -17.21 -5.13 -11.06
CA LEU A 58 -15.84 -4.65 -10.90
C LEU A 58 -15.48 -3.58 -11.95
N TYR A 59 -15.93 -3.76 -13.19
CA TYR A 59 -15.76 -2.78 -14.26
C TYR A 59 -16.52 -1.49 -13.97
N ILE A 60 -17.78 -1.58 -13.56
CA ILE A 60 -18.61 -0.43 -13.18
C ILE A 60 -18.03 0.33 -11.98
N CYS A 61 -17.46 -0.40 -11.01
CA CYS A 61 -16.79 0.14 -9.83
C CYS A 61 -15.31 0.52 -10.08
N SER A 62 -14.83 0.46 -11.32
CA SER A 62 -13.48 0.91 -11.65
C SER A 62 -13.35 2.43 -11.53
N ALA A 63 -12.18 2.87 -11.09
CA ALA A 63 -11.86 4.27 -10.90
C ALA A 63 -10.42 4.59 -11.29
N GLU A 64 -10.24 5.76 -11.85
CA GLU A 64 -8.95 6.40 -12.00
C GLU A 64 -8.59 7.13 -10.71
N ILE A 65 -7.44 6.80 -10.16
CA ILE A 65 -6.88 7.44 -8.98
C ILE A 65 -5.69 8.28 -9.44
N LEU A 66 -5.84 9.59 -9.31
CA LEU A 66 -4.80 10.57 -9.58
C LEU A 66 -4.19 11.03 -8.25
N TYR A 67 -2.88 10.94 -8.16
CA TYR A 67 -2.10 11.50 -7.07
C TYR A 67 -1.34 12.72 -7.59
N SER A 68 -1.43 13.85 -6.90
CA SER A 68 -0.69 15.05 -7.26
C SER A 68 -0.01 15.62 -6.03
N VAL A 69 1.22 16.08 -6.23
CA VAL A 69 2.02 16.73 -5.19
C VAL A 69 1.96 18.24 -5.38
N ASP A 70 1.79 18.96 -4.29
CA ASP A 70 1.85 20.42 -4.25
C ASP A 70 2.63 20.90 -3.01
N ASP A 71 2.94 22.19 -2.94
CA ASP A 71 3.72 22.77 -1.83
C ASP A 71 3.03 22.62 -0.47
N SER A 72 1.70 22.46 -0.45
CA SER A 72 0.90 22.34 0.76
C SER A 72 0.73 20.90 1.24
N GLY A 73 0.85 19.92 0.35
CA GLY A 73 0.64 18.52 0.68
C GLY A 73 0.49 17.58 -0.52
N LEU A 74 -0.18 16.46 -0.24
CA LEU A 74 -0.48 15.41 -1.19
C LEU A 74 -1.99 15.34 -1.45
N THR A 75 -2.38 15.40 -2.70
CA THR A 75 -3.78 15.27 -3.12
C THR A 75 -4.02 13.92 -3.79
N ARG A 76 -5.10 13.25 -3.39
CA ARG A 76 -5.64 12.04 -4.03
C ARG A 76 -7.02 12.36 -4.60
N SER A 77 -7.18 12.23 -5.91
CA SER A 77 -8.47 12.33 -6.59
C SER A 77 -8.87 10.97 -7.13
N ILE A 78 -10.02 10.46 -6.71
CA ILE A 78 -10.63 9.23 -7.21
C ILE A 78 -11.77 9.64 -8.13
N ARG A 79 -11.69 9.25 -9.40
CA ARG A 79 -12.70 9.52 -10.44
C ARG A 79 -13.20 8.20 -10.98
N PRO A 80 -14.48 7.86 -10.81
CA PRO A 80 -15.03 6.63 -11.38
C PRO A 80 -14.94 6.67 -12.91
N THR A 81 -14.59 5.54 -13.52
CA THR A 81 -14.44 5.44 -14.98
C THR A 81 -15.80 5.35 -15.66
N VAL A 82 -16.73 4.57 -15.08
CA VAL A 82 -18.05 4.28 -15.68
C VAL A 82 -19.15 5.12 -15.05
N LEU A 83 -19.35 4.99 -13.73
CA LEU A 83 -20.36 5.74 -12.99
C LEU A 83 -19.89 7.17 -12.72
N LYS A 84 -20.07 8.08 -13.68
CA LYS A 84 -19.71 9.52 -13.57
C LYS A 84 -20.54 10.31 -12.55
N SER A 85 -20.92 9.70 -11.44
CA SER A 85 -21.62 10.34 -10.33
C SER A 85 -20.66 11.19 -9.51
N THR A 86 -21.06 12.43 -9.25
CA THR A 86 -20.32 13.37 -8.40
C THR A 86 -20.17 12.88 -6.96
N ARG A 87 -21.07 12.01 -6.48
CA ARG A 87 -20.99 11.41 -5.13
C ARG A 87 -19.89 10.36 -5.00
N LEU A 88 -19.51 9.73 -6.11
CA LEU A 88 -18.46 8.71 -6.15
C LEU A 88 -17.08 9.33 -6.45
N SER A 89 -17.05 10.50 -7.07
CA SER A 89 -15.83 11.28 -7.22
C SER A 89 -15.42 11.85 -5.87
N ARG A 90 -14.21 11.53 -5.41
CA ARG A 90 -13.69 12.02 -4.13
C ARG A 90 -12.34 12.70 -4.34
N ARG A 91 -12.13 13.84 -3.68
CA ARG A 91 -10.84 14.50 -3.58
C ARG A 91 -10.45 14.61 -2.12
N GLU A 92 -9.32 14.02 -1.77
CA GLU A 92 -8.76 14.06 -0.42
C GLU A 92 -7.40 14.76 -0.49
N HIS A 93 -7.23 15.82 0.28
CA HIS A 93 -5.97 16.54 0.38
C HIS A 93 -5.38 16.37 1.77
N ILE A 94 -4.09 16.05 1.84
CA ILE A 94 -3.36 15.76 3.06
C ILE A 94 -2.18 16.72 3.15
N LYS A 95 -2.22 17.62 4.12
CA LYS A 95 -1.11 18.53 4.42
C LYS A 95 0.14 17.77 4.85
N TRP A 96 1.31 18.28 4.50
CA TRP A 96 2.61 17.72 4.91
C TRP A 96 2.70 17.53 6.43
N GLU A 97 2.19 18.50 7.20
CA GLU A 97 2.18 18.45 8.67
C GLU A 97 1.46 17.22 9.25
N ARG A 98 0.54 16.60 8.48
CA ARG A 98 -0.17 15.41 8.93
C ARG A 98 0.60 14.13 8.70
N ILE A 99 1.66 14.13 7.91
CA ILE A 99 2.45 12.95 7.61
C ILE A 99 3.44 12.71 8.75
N VAL A 100 3.49 11.47 9.25
CA VAL A 100 4.42 11.07 10.32
C VAL A 100 5.66 10.43 9.72
N TRP A 101 5.46 9.51 8.78
CA TRP A 101 6.55 8.84 8.09
C TRP A 101 6.12 8.36 6.71
N TYR A 102 7.12 8.15 5.87
CA TYR A 102 6.97 7.46 4.60
C TYR A 102 7.99 6.33 4.46
N THR A 103 7.69 5.38 3.58
CA THR A 103 8.56 4.27 3.21
C THR A 103 8.44 4.02 1.72
N VAL A 104 9.57 3.97 1.04
CA VAL A 104 9.68 3.50 -0.35
C VAL A 104 10.26 2.08 -0.30
N ASP A 105 9.54 1.12 -0.87
CA ASP A 105 9.95 -0.29 -0.91
C ASP A 105 9.22 -0.98 -2.08
N HIS A 106 9.41 -2.27 -2.27
CA HIS A 106 8.83 -3.02 -3.39
C HIS A 106 8.09 -4.24 -2.89
N ASP A 107 7.02 -4.65 -3.55
CA ASP A 107 6.20 -5.81 -3.18
C ASP A 107 5.98 -6.72 -4.39
N ARG A 108 5.41 -7.92 -4.20
CA ARG A 108 5.08 -8.84 -5.29
C ARG A 108 3.58 -9.04 -5.41
N ASN A 109 3.11 -9.12 -6.64
CA ASN A 109 1.71 -9.46 -6.91
C ASN A 109 1.53 -10.98 -6.90
N ARG A 110 0.30 -11.44 -7.16
CA ARG A 110 -0.04 -12.88 -7.20
C ARG A 110 0.68 -13.64 -8.33
N SER A 111 1.12 -12.95 -9.37
CA SER A 111 1.93 -13.51 -10.46
C SER A 111 3.44 -13.39 -10.21
N TRP A 112 3.85 -13.13 -8.96
CA TRP A 112 5.25 -13.01 -8.54
C TRP A 112 6.04 -11.85 -9.17
N GLN A 113 5.37 -10.96 -9.89
CA GLN A 113 5.99 -9.76 -10.46
C GLN A 113 6.18 -8.72 -9.36
N ALA A 114 7.38 -8.14 -9.34
CA ALA A 114 7.71 -7.12 -8.36
C ALA A 114 7.22 -5.73 -8.82
N TYR A 115 6.75 -4.91 -7.88
CA TYR A 115 6.29 -3.56 -8.13
C TYR A 115 6.69 -2.62 -6.98
N PRO A 116 7.07 -1.37 -7.25
CA PRO A 116 7.42 -0.39 -6.22
C PRO A 116 6.17 0.13 -5.52
N TYR A 117 6.33 0.56 -4.27
CA TYR A 117 5.28 1.25 -3.55
C TYR A 117 5.83 2.33 -2.61
N LEU A 118 5.05 3.39 -2.46
CA LEU A 118 5.21 4.44 -1.47
C LEU A 118 4.12 4.26 -0.41
N LEU A 119 4.55 4.02 0.82
CA LEU A 119 3.67 3.89 1.98
C LEU A 119 3.77 5.15 2.83
N ILE A 120 2.66 5.84 3.00
CA ILE A 120 2.56 7.07 3.79
C ILE A 120 1.66 6.79 4.98
N LYS A 121 2.12 7.13 6.18
CA LYS A 121 1.29 7.10 7.39
C LYS A 121 1.17 8.50 7.96
N GLY A 122 -0.05 8.90 8.28
CA GLY A 122 -0.30 10.16 8.95
C GLY A 122 -0.85 10.05 10.36
N LYS A 123 -0.90 11.23 10.98
CA LYS A 123 -1.46 11.51 12.31
C LYS A 123 -2.95 11.80 12.24
N GLU A 124 -3.57 11.78 13.41
CA GLU A 124 -5.02 11.86 13.68
C GLU A 124 -5.86 12.69 12.69
N PRO A 125 -7.03 12.17 12.26
CA PRO A 125 -7.41 10.76 12.31
C PRO A 125 -6.37 9.89 11.56
N PRO A 126 -5.99 8.72 12.11
CA PRO A 126 -4.92 7.91 11.54
C PRO A 126 -5.30 7.45 10.13
N PHE A 127 -4.39 7.65 9.18
CA PHE A 127 -4.55 7.15 7.83
C PHE A 127 -3.28 6.44 7.35
N ARG A 128 -3.46 5.53 6.40
CA ARG A 128 -2.37 4.82 5.73
C ARG A 128 -2.68 4.77 4.23
N TRP A 129 -1.81 5.37 3.42
CA TRP A 129 -1.91 5.32 1.97
C TRP A 129 -0.77 4.47 1.42
N LYS A 130 -1.11 3.41 0.67
CA LYS A 130 -0.16 2.63 -0.12
C LYS A 130 -0.38 2.96 -1.59
N ILE A 131 0.55 3.71 -2.18
CA ILE A 131 0.57 4.06 -3.60
C ILE A 131 1.52 3.11 -4.27
N ALA A 132 1.07 2.33 -5.25
CA ALA A 132 1.90 1.34 -5.93
C ALA A 132 2.13 1.74 -7.39
N GLY A 133 3.37 1.54 -7.85
CA GLY A 133 3.73 1.55 -9.26
C GLY A 133 3.09 0.38 -10.01
N LYS A 134 3.04 0.48 -11.34
CA LYS A 134 2.54 -0.60 -12.21
C LYS A 134 3.53 -1.76 -12.27
N ASN A 135 4.82 -1.45 -12.33
CA ASN A 135 5.93 -2.39 -12.41
C ASN A 135 7.22 -1.73 -11.91
N MET A 136 8.34 -2.47 -11.93
CA MET A 136 9.65 -1.98 -11.49
C MET A 136 10.27 -0.89 -12.35
N GLN A 137 9.81 -0.68 -13.59
CA GLN A 137 10.34 0.30 -14.53
C GLN A 137 9.33 1.44 -14.79
N ASP A 138 8.51 1.75 -13.78
CA ASP A 138 7.47 2.78 -13.89
C ASP A 138 8.06 4.17 -13.66
N ALA A 139 8.67 4.73 -14.70
CA ALA A 139 9.34 6.04 -14.63
C ALA A 139 8.41 7.17 -14.13
N ALA A 140 7.10 7.09 -14.42
CA ALA A 140 6.14 8.07 -13.93
C ALA A 140 5.93 7.95 -12.41
N PHE A 141 5.98 6.73 -11.87
CA PHE A 141 5.96 6.50 -10.43
C PHE A 141 7.25 7.01 -9.78
N ASP A 142 8.41 6.74 -10.38
CA ASP A 142 9.71 7.17 -9.84
C ASP A 142 9.80 8.71 -9.77
N GLN A 143 9.42 9.41 -10.84
CA GLN A 143 9.35 10.88 -10.87
C GLN A 143 8.40 11.44 -9.80
N PHE A 144 7.26 10.78 -9.58
CA PHE A 144 6.31 11.15 -8.55
C PHE A 144 6.86 10.90 -7.13
N VAL A 145 7.63 9.83 -6.90
CA VAL A 145 8.26 9.61 -5.60
C VAL A 145 9.34 10.66 -5.34
N GLU A 146 10.15 10.99 -6.34
CA GLU A 146 11.18 12.02 -6.23
C GLU A 146 10.58 13.38 -5.87
N SER A 147 9.49 13.79 -6.53
CA SER A 147 8.81 15.05 -6.19
C SER A 147 8.21 15.04 -4.78
N VAL A 148 7.63 13.94 -4.33
CA VAL A 148 7.17 13.79 -2.94
C VAL A 148 8.34 14.01 -1.98
N ILE A 149 9.50 13.41 -2.25
CA ILE A 149 10.69 13.54 -1.40
C ILE A 149 11.23 14.98 -1.42
N GLN A 150 11.21 15.66 -2.56
CA GLN A 150 11.65 17.05 -2.69
C GLN A 150 10.72 18.04 -1.98
N CYS A 151 9.41 17.82 -2.02
CA CYS A 151 8.41 18.67 -1.37
C CYS A 151 8.29 18.41 0.14
N ILE A 152 8.79 17.28 0.64
CA ILE A 152 8.89 17.04 2.08
C ILE A 152 9.95 17.99 2.65
N PRO A 153 9.62 18.88 3.60
CA PRO A 153 10.59 19.78 4.21
C PRO A 153 11.68 18.95 4.92
N LEU A 154 12.84 18.86 4.29
CA LEU A 154 14.02 18.12 4.72
C LEU A 154 14.72 18.83 5.88
N THR A 155 14.19 18.73 7.11
CA THR A 155 14.95 19.13 8.32
C THR A 155 15.62 17.94 9.02
N SER A 156 15.84 16.82 8.33
CA SER A 156 16.59 15.68 8.91
C SER A 156 17.29 14.79 7.88
N LEU A 157 18.35 15.32 7.28
CA LEU A 157 19.51 14.47 6.96
C LEU A 157 20.55 14.74 8.06
N PRO A 158 20.98 13.75 8.85
CA PRO A 158 22.17 13.91 9.67
C PRO A 158 23.35 14.00 8.71
N ARG A 159 23.76 15.23 8.41
CA ARG A 159 25.02 15.50 7.73
C ARG A 159 26.12 15.13 8.71
N SER A 160 26.56 13.88 8.66
CA SER A 160 27.80 13.44 9.30
C SER A 160 28.94 14.31 8.74
N GLY A 161 29.54 15.17 9.58
CA GLY A 161 30.77 15.88 9.25
C GLY A 161 30.90 17.29 9.81
N THR A 162 31.27 17.38 11.10
CA THR A 162 32.29 18.31 11.68
C THR A 162 32.05 19.85 11.68
N PRO A 163 32.69 20.60 12.61
CA PRO A 163 32.07 21.68 13.39
C PRO A 163 32.28 23.11 12.85
N THR A 164 31.45 24.01 13.41
CA THR A 164 31.52 25.48 13.57
C THR A 164 32.66 26.27 12.90
N PRO A 165 32.33 27.47 12.41
CA PRO A 165 32.65 28.66 13.22
C PRO A 165 31.52 29.70 13.30
N HIS A 166 31.41 30.33 14.48
CA HIS A 166 30.71 31.60 14.71
C HIS A 166 31.21 32.69 13.76
N PRO A 167 30.38 33.71 13.40
CA PRO A 167 30.57 34.99 14.08
C PRO A 167 29.30 35.85 14.29
N GLN A 168 29.32 36.52 15.46
CA GLN A 168 28.92 37.89 15.78
C GLN A 168 27.48 38.39 15.54
N ALA A 169 26.87 38.77 16.66
CA ALA A 169 25.63 39.53 16.80
C ALA A 169 25.82 41.02 16.46
N HIS A 170 24.82 41.60 15.82
CA HIS A 170 24.57 43.05 15.80
C HIS A 170 23.11 43.30 16.21
N PRO A 171 22.84 44.16 17.20
CA PRO A 171 21.49 44.49 17.63
C PRO A 171 20.96 45.66 16.78
N ASP A 172 19.78 45.50 16.19
CA ASP A 172 18.79 46.57 15.94
C ASP A 172 17.77 46.11 14.90
N ASN A 173 16.67 45.51 15.36
CA ASN A 173 15.33 45.68 14.75
C ASN A 173 14.26 44.94 15.58
N PRO A 174 13.25 45.64 16.14
CA PRO A 174 12.05 45.02 16.66
C PRO A 174 11.04 44.91 15.51
N SER A 175 10.99 43.76 14.85
CA SER A 175 9.89 43.43 13.93
C SER A 175 9.55 41.95 14.05
N SER A 176 8.52 41.71 14.89
CA SER A 176 7.49 40.70 14.66
C SER A 176 7.99 39.30 14.28
N ALA A 177 8.69 38.65 15.21
CA ALA A 177 8.90 37.20 15.14
C ALA A 177 7.58 36.48 15.43
N SER A 178 6.77 36.28 14.38
CA SER A 178 5.82 35.18 14.36
C SER A 178 6.63 33.89 14.39
N SER A 179 6.66 33.23 15.54
CA SER A 179 7.32 31.94 15.70
C SER A 179 6.89 31.01 14.56
N PRO A 180 7.81 30.52 13.70
CA PRO A 180 7.44 29.57 12.67
C PRO A 180 6.97 28.31 13.39
N THR A 181 5.68 27.99 13.25
CA THR A 181 5.09 26.73 13.69
C THR A 181 6.00 25.61 13.22
N ALA A 182 6.69 24.96 14.15
CA ALA A 182 7.65 23.92 13.83
C ALA A 182 6.94 22.81 13.06
N MET A 183 7.23 22.71 11.75
CA MET A 183 6.65 21.67 10.93
C MET A 183 7.12 20.31 11.45
N PRO A 184 6.21 19.33 11.59
CA PRO A 184 6.58 18.03 12.13
C PRO A 184 7.56 17.33 11.19
N VAL A 185 8.62 16.77 11.78
CA VAL A 185 9.69 16.08 11.08
C VAL A 185 9.13 14.79 10.47
N ILE A 186 8.98 14.76 9.16
CA ILE A 186 8.56 13.56 8.42
C ILE A 186 9.75 12.60 8.37
N GLN A 187 9.64 11.45 9.02
CA GLN A 187 10.73 10.47 9.10
C GLN A 187 10.68 9.49 7.92
N SER A 188 11.82 9.31 7.23
CA SER A 188 11.98 8.18 6.31
C SER A 188 12.20 6.89 7.11
N ARG A 189 11.34 5.88 6.89
CA ARG A 189 11.48 4.56 7.54
C ARG A 189 11.90 3.51 6.52
N ARG A 190 12.82 2.64 6.95
CA ARG A 190 13.17 1.42 6.21
C ARG A 190 11.96 0.50 6.12
N GLY A 191 11.81 -0.19 4.99
CA GLY A 191 10.80 -1.24 4.81
C GLY A 191 10.87 -2.31 5.91
N PHE A 192 9.72 -2.89 6.24
CA PHE A 192 9.58 -3.88 7.33
C PHE A 192 10.65 -4.99 7.23
N TYR A 193 10.83 -5.56 6.04
CA TYR A 193 11.75 -6.67 5.76
C TYR A 193 13.23 -6.33 5.93
N ARG A 194 13.59 -5.04 6.01
CA ARG A 194 14.97 -4.58 6.28
C ARG A 194 15.26 -4.38 7.77
N THR A 195 14.26 -4.50 8.64
CA THR A 195 14.43 -4.31 10.08
C THR A 195 15.00 -5.55 10.76
N LYS A 196 15.75 -5.37 11.86
CA LYS A 196 16.25 -6.49 12.69
C LYS A 196 15.10 -7.34 13.25
N TRP A 197 13.96 -6.71 13.52
CA TRP A 197 12.73 -7.38 13.96
C TRP A 197 12.17 -8.35 12.93
N ALA A 198 12.13 -7.96 11.64
CA ALA A 198 11.68 -8.87 10.58
C ALA A 198 12.60 -10.07 10.43
N LYS A 199 13.92 -9.89 10.58
CA LYS A 199 14.91 -10.98 10.61
C LYS A 199 14.64 -11.95 11.76
N GLY A 200 14.42 -11.43 12.97
CA GLY A 200 14.07 -12.25 14.13
C GLY A 200 12.76 -13.01 13.95
N LEU A 201 11.72 -12.35 13.45
CA LEU A 201 10.42 -12.98 13.21
C LEU A 201 10.48 -14.05 12.10
N ALA A 202 11.27 -13.82 11.05
CA ALA A 202 11.49 -14.80 10.00
C ALA A 202 12.17 -16.08 10.53
N VAL A 203 13.18 -15.92 11.40
CA VAL A 203 13.84 -17.06 12.06
C VAL A 203 12.88 -17.77 13.00
N LEU A 204 12.06 -17.04 13.76
CA LEU A 204 11.04 -17.64 14.63
C LEU A 204 10.04 -18.50 13.85
N PHE A 205 9.52 -18.00 12.73
CA PHE A 205 8.61 -18.78 11.87
C PHE A 205 9.29 -20.01 11.29
N LEU A 206 10.55 -19.89 10.86
CA LEU A 206 11.33 -21.04 10.38
C LEU A 206 11.48 -22.10 11.48
N THR A 207 11.84 -21.70 12.70
CA THR A 207 11.99 -22.62 13.82
C THR A 207 10.66 -23.29 14.18
N ALA A 208 9.56 -22.54 14.18
CA ALA A 208 8.22 -23.07 14.42
C ALA A 208 7.81 -24.09 13.35
N ASP A 209 8.06 -23.79 12.07
CA ASP A 209 7.78 -24.70 10.95
C ASP A 209 8.60 -25.99 11.05
N LEU A 210 9.90 -25.89 11.37
CA LEU A 210 10.77 -27.05 11.56
C LEU A 210 10.33 -27.92 12.74
N LEU A 211 9.89 -27.33 13.86
CA LEU A 211 9.37 -28.06 15.02
C LEU A 211 8.03 -28.75 14.69
N LEU A 212 7.15 -28.08 13.96
CA LEU A 212 5.88 -28.65 13.51
C LEU A 212 6.09 -29.83 12.54
N ILE A 213 6.93 -29.64 11.52
CA ILE A 213 7.26 -30.71 10.57
C ILE A 213 7.95 -31.86 11.28
N GLY A 214 8.93 -31.57 12.13
CA GLY A 214 9.65 -32.57 12.92
C GLY A 214 8.73 -33.37 13.83
N GLY A 215 7.84 -32.70 14.57
CA GLY A 215 6.88 -33.36 15.45
C GLY A 215 5.85 -34.22 14.71
N VAL A 216 5.45 -33.83 13.50
CA VAL A 216 4.58 -34.64 12.63
C VAL A 216 5.33 -35.87 12.10
N LEU A 217 6.58 -35.70 11.66
CA LEU A 217 7.39 -36.79 11.13
C LEU A 217 7.80 -37.82 12.19
N THR A 218 8.05 -37.39 13.43
CA THR A 218 8.39 -38.29 14.54
C THR A 218 7.16 -38.90 15.22
N GLY A 219 5.95 -38.56 14.76
CA GLY A 219 4.69 -39.03 15.35
C GLY A 219 4.33 -38.37 16.69
N GLY A 220 5.10 -37.38 17.15
CA GLY A 220 4.81 -36.62 18.37
C GLY A 220 3.63 -35.65 18.24
N ILE A 221 3.21 -35.31 17.02
CA ILE A 221 2.07 -34.44 16.73
C ILE A 221 1.16 -35.13 15.70
N ALA A 222 -0.02 -35.56 16.13
CA ALA A 222 -1.05 -36.08 15.23
C ALA A 222 -1.85 -34.92 14.63
N LEU A 223 -1.64 -34.62 13.35
CA LEU A 223 -2.43 -33.64 12.60
C LEU A 223 -3.46 -34.35 11.71
N SER A 224 -4.68 -33.78 11.65
CA SER A 224 -5.67 -34.18 10.65
C SER A 224 -5.20 -33.85 9.23
N ALA A 225 -5.68 -34.57 8.21
CA ALA A 225 -5.35 -34.29 6.80
C ALA A 225 -5.61 -32.82 6.39
N THR A 226 -6.67 -32.22 6.91
CA THR A 226 -7.00 -30.80 6.71
C THR A 226 -5.97 -29.86 7.33
N SER A 227 -5.47 -30.18 8.53
CA SER A 227 -4.43 -29.41 9.21
C SER A 227 -3.08 -29.54 8.52
N THR A 228 -2.75 -30.74 8.05
CA THR A 228 -1.54 -31.01 7.26
C THR A 228 -1.57 -30.25 5.93
N TYR A 229 -2.72 -30.20 5.26
CA TYR A 229 -2.89 -29.38 4.05
C TYR A 229 -2.68 -27.90 4.34
N ARG A 230 -3.26 -27.35 5.42
CA ARG A 230 -3.06 -25.94 5.80
C ARG A 230 -1.58 -25.64 6.11
N LEU A 231 -0.89 -26.56 6.79
CA LEU A 231 0.53 -26.45 7.06
C LEU A 231 1.35 -26.35 5.76
N ILE A 232 1.11 -27.26 4.82
CA ILE A 232 1.89 -27.36 3.58
C ILE A 232 1.52 -26.30 2.55
N ALA A 233 0.23 -26.02 2.36
CA ALA A 233 -0.27 -25.15 1.30
C ALA A 233 -0.35 -23.68 1.71
N VAL A 234 -0.39 -23.37 3.02
CA VAL A 234 -0.57 -22.01 3.52
C VAL A 234 0.64 -21.55 4.34
N LEU A 235 1.06 -22.35 5.34
CA LEU A 235 2.11 -21.93 6.26
C LEU A 235 3.49 -21.92 5.57
N LEU A 236 3.90 -23.05 4.98
CA LEU A 236 5.21 -23.19 4.34
C LEU A 236 5.49 -22.15 3.24
N PRO A 237 4.59 -21.90 2.26
CA PRO A 237 4.81 -20.87 1.25
C PRO A 237 4.89 -19.47 1.86
N GLY A 238 4.12 -19.21 2.92
CA GLY A 238 4.14 -17.96 3.67
C GLY A 238 5.48 -17.72 4.36
N THR A 239 6.00 -18.73 5.07
CA THR A 239 7.29 -18.65 5.75
C THR A 239 8.44 -18.56 4.74
N ALA A 240 8.41 -19.35 3.67
CA ALA A 240 9.38 -19.28 2.58
C ALA A 240 9.42 -17.89 1.93
N TYR A 241 8.26 -17.27 1.72
CA TYR A 241 8.16 -15.91 1.20
C TYR A 241 8.79 -14.88 2.15
N VAL A 242 8.49 -14.95 3.45
CA VAL A 242 9.05 -14.05 4.46
C VAL A 242 10.57 -14.21 4.56
N LEU A 243 11.08 -15.45 4.59
CA LEU A 243 12.52 -15.76 4.60
C LEU A 243 13.23 -15.19 3.38
N TYR A 244 12.76 -15.56 2.19
CA TYR A 244 13.31 -15.09 0.93
C TYR A 244 13.41 -13.57 0.90
N ARG A 245 12.36 -12.87 1.33
CA ARG A 245 12.31 -11.42 1.28
C ARG A 245 13.17 -10.72 2.35
N THR A 246 13.34 -11.37 3.49
CA THR A 246 14.08 -10.80 4.64
C THR A 246 15.59 -11.00 4.50
N PHE A 247 16.02 -12.07 3.82
CA PHE A 247 17.44 -12.40 3.63
C PHE A 247 18.02 -11.99 2.28
N ARG A 248 17.18 -11.75 1.24
CA ARG A 248 17.64 -11.24 -0.06
C ARG A 248 17.82 -9.71 -0.11
N ASN A 249 17.25 -8.98 0.86
CA ASN A 249 17.23 -7.50 0.93
C ASN A 249 18.27 -6.92 1.89
#